data_AF-X1DZI5-F1
#
_entry.id   AF-X1DZI5-F1
#
_cell.length_a   1.000
_cell.length_b   1.000
_cell.length_c   1.000
_cell.angle_alpha   90.00
_cell.angle_beta   90.00
_cell.angle_gamma   90.00
#
_symmetry.space_group_name_H-M   'P 1'
#
loop_
_entity.id
_entity.type
_entity.pdbx_description
1 polymer ?
#
loop_
_entity_poly.entity_id
_entity_poly.type
_entity_poly.pdbx_seq_one_letter_code
_entity_poly.pdbx_strand_id
1 'polypeptide(L)'
;LFRLKPIWPEAPILDYKWKSSVTAEFIASNLETPTKILHGFISAEQVVNELRKGVEENFPYTHVGFSIFVAAYSKFIECAQAVKEFDKNIITIAGNAGVLFPETNHYVDYISKGDGIPFLRELFGEEVNKPYNLELISQDLVFTFFGIKMKMNVVRLVTKLGCPNKCDFCITHHLYNGKATKPFFTPQQVHDKLVEYRQKIKNKDLIIFFCEPQAIINKNWWYNLFELFEGESQDYPITLLTSLA
;
A
#
# COMPACT_ATOMS: atom_id res chain seq x y z
N LEU A 1 -10.01 -10.45 42.85
CA LEU A 1 -10.47 -10.93 41.53
C LEU A 1 -11.72 -10.14 41.15
N PHE A 2 -11.56 -9.01 40.46
CA PHE A 2 -12.69 -8.27 39.92
C PHE A 2 -13.20 -9.02 38.69
N ARG A 3 -14.34 -9.70 38.83
CA ARG A 3 -15.07 -10.27 37.70
C ARG A 3 -16.07 -9.22 37.23
N LEU A 4 -15.58 -8.26 36.45
CA LEU A 4 -16.45 -7.34 35.73
C LEU A 4 -17.07 -8.13 34.57
N LYS A 5 -18.40 -8.28 34.58
CA LYS A 5 -19.14 -8.65 33.37
C LYS A 5 -19.11 -7.41 32.47
N PRO A 6 -18.56 -7.47 31.25
CA PRO A 6 -18.42 -6.27 30.42
C PRO A 6 -19.81 -5.72 30.12
N ILE A 7 -20.02 -4.46 30.52
CA ILE A 7 -21.21 -3.69 30.20
C ILE A 7 -20.81 -2.87 28.96
N TRP A 8 -21.46 -3.09 27.83
CA TRP A 8 -21.30 -2.23 26.64
C TRP A 8 -21.56 -0.77 27.08
N PRO A 9 -20.60 0.18 27.01
CA PRO A 9 -19.65 0.43 25.92
C PRO A 9 -18.16 0.50 26.39
N GLU A 10 -17.62 -0.57 26.94
CA GLU A 10 -16.21 -0.68 27.37
C GLU A 10 -15.25 -1.14 26.26
N ALA A 11 -15.74 -1.30 25.02
CA ALA A 11 -14.92 -1.79 23.92
C ALA A 11 -13.86 -0.76 23.49
N PRO A 12 -12.60 -1.15 23.27
CA PRO A 12 -11.63 -0.31 22.59
C PRO A 12 -12.19 0.13 21.23
N ILE A 13 -12.19 1.44 20.97
CA ILE A 13 -12.58 2.01 19.69
C ILE A 13 -11.30 2.41 18.96
N LEU A 14 -11.05 1.76 17.83
CA LEU A 14 -9.98 2.12 16.91
C LEU A 14 -10.54 3.11 15.88
N ASP A 15 -10.16 4.39 15.97
CA ASP A 15 -10.45 5.36 14.92
C ASP A 15 -9.27 5.38 13.93
N TYR A 16 -9.42 4.59 12.87
CA TYR A 16 -8.43 4.47 11.80
C TYR A 16 -8.87 5.29 10.59
N LYS A 17 -8.29 6.49 10.43
CA LYS A 17 -8.55 7.33 9.26
C LYS A 17 -7.61 6.95 8.13
N TRP A 18 -8.06 6.11 7.18
CA TRP A 18 -7.34 5.75 5.96
C TRP A 18 -6.95 7.00 5.15
N LYS A 19 -5.72 7.48 5.31
CA LYS A 19 -5.22 8.70 4.65
C LYS A 19 -4.23 8.42 3.52
N SER A 20 -3.56 7.28 3.53
CA SER A 20 -2.57 6.91 2.50
C SER A 20 -2.85 5.52 1.95
N SER A 21 -2.57 5.34 0.66
CA SER A 21 -2.72 4.08 -0.07
C SER A 21 -1.35 3.41 -0.15
N VAL A 22 -1.17 2.28 0.53
CA VAL A 22 0.14 1.61 0.56
C VAL A 22 0.63 1.27 -0.84
N THR A 23 -0.26 0.72 -1.67
CA THR A 23 0.04 0.34 -3.04
C THR A 23 0.47 1.52 -3.90
N ALA A 24 -0.26 2.64 -3.84
CA ALA A 24 0.04 3.80 -4.68
C ALA A 24 1.35 4.49 -4.26
N GLU A 25 1.58 4.64 -2.95
CA GLU A 25 2.81 5.23 -2.41
C GLU A 25 4.03 4.36 -2.73
N PHE A 26 3.89 3.04 -2.58
CA PHE A 26 4.95 2.10 -2.91
C PHE A 26 5.30 2.13 -4.41
N ILE A 27 4.30 2.19 -5.30
CA ILE A 27 4.55 2.33 -6.74
C ILE A 27 5.22 3.68 -7.03
N ALA A 28 4.65 4.80 -6.59
CA ALA A 28 5.16 6.13 -6.91
C ALA A 28 6.60 6.35 -6.42
N SER A 29 6.94 5.85 -5.22
CA SER A 29 8.30 5.91 -4.68
C SER A 29 9.33 5.07 -5.43
N ASN A 30 8.89 4.23 -6.36
CA ASN A 30 9.71 3.33 -7.17
C ASN A 30 9.76 3.71 -8.66
N LEU A 31 9.11 4.80 -9.05
CA LEU A 31 9.11 5.36 -10.40
C LEU A 31 9.91 6.66 -10.44
N GLU A 32 10.56 6.92 -11.57
CA GLU A 32 11.16 8.23 -11.88
C GLU A 32 10.13 9.19 -12.47
N THR A 33 9.11 8.64 -13.14
CA THR A 33 8.00 9.38 -13.73
C THR A 33 7.22 10.13 -12.63
N PRO A 34 7.09 11.47 -12.73
CA PRO A 34 6.36 12.26 -11.75
C PRO A 34 4.93 11.76 -11.58
N THR A 35 4.55 11.43 -10.35
CA THR A 35 3.28 10.77 -10.05
C THR A 35 2.52 11.53 -8.97
N LYS A 36 1.26 11.87 -9.26
CA LYS A 36 0.32 12.39 -8.26
C LYS A 36 -0.56 11.27 -7.75
N ILE A 37 -0.63 11.13 -6.42
CA ILE A 37 -1.51 10.16 -5.76
C ILE A 37 -2.78 10.86 -5.28
N LEU A 38 -3.93 10.26 -5.58
CA LEU A 38 -5.20 10.60 -4.96
C LEU A 38 -5.48 9.61 -3.81
N HIS A 39 -5.81 10.14 -2.63
CA HIS A 39 -6.03 9.34 -1.43
C HIS A 39 -7.49 9.34 -0.97
N GLY A 40 -7.88 8.26 -0.29
CA GLY A 40 -9.22 8.10 0.28
C GLY A 40 -10.21 7.45 -0.67
N PHE A 41 -11.50 7.70 -0.45
CA PHE A 41 -12.56 7.26 -1.34
C PHE A 41 -12.63 8.18 -2.56
N ILE A 42 -12.08 7.72 -3.68
CA ILE A 42 -11.94 8.52 -4.89
C ILE A 42 -13.24 8.54 -5.69
N SER A 43 -13.72 9.74 -6.03
CA SER A 43 -14.84 9.96 -6.95
C SER A 43 -14.36 10.35 -8.35
N ALA A 44 -15.21 10.14 -9.36
CA ALA A 44 -14.95 10.59 -10.73
C ALA A 44 -14.70 12.11 -10.80
N GLU A 45 -15.46 12.89 -10.01
CA GLU A 45 -15.27 14.34 -9.91
C GLU A 45 -13.87 14.70 -9.40
N GLN A 46 -13.37 14.01 -8.36
CA GLN A 46 -12.02 14.25 -7.85
C GLN A 46 -10.95 13.96 -8.90
N VAL A 47 -11.12 12.88 -9.67
CA VAL A 47 -10.20 12.53 -10.77
C VAL A 47 -10.20 13.63 -11.83
N VAL A 48 -11.38 14.03 -12.32
CA VAL A 48 -11.50 15.07 -13.36
C VAL A 48 -10.97 16.42 -12.88
N ASN A 49 -11.20 16.78 -11.62
CA ASN A 49 -10.69 18.03 -11.06
C ASN A 49 -9.15 18.04 -11.00
N GLU A 50 -8.52 16.92 -10.63
CA GLU A 50 -7.06 16.80 -10.67
C GLU A 50 -6.52 16.85 -12.10
N LEU A 51 -7.17 16.18 -13.05
CA LEU A 51 -6.78 16.24 -14.48
C LEU A 51 -6.85 17.68 -15.02
N ARG A 52 -7.94 18.40 -14.73
CA ARG A 52 -8.10 19.81 -15.11
C ARG A 52 -7.01 20.67 -14.50
N LYS A 53 -6.69 20.46 -13.22
CA LYS A 53 -5.62 21.17 -12.54
C LYS A 53 -4.27 20.96 -13.23
N GLY A 54 -3.95 19.73 -13.65
CA GLY A 54 -2.72 19.45 -14.41
C GLY A 54 -2.66 20.25 -15.72
N VAL A 55 -3.78 20.38 -16.45
CA VAL A 55 -3.86 21.22 -17.65
C VAL A 55 -3.62 22.70 -17.31
N GLU A 56 -4.27 23.22 -16.27
CA GLU A 56 -4.13 24.61 -15.81
C GLU A 56 -2.70 24.95 -15.35
N GLU A 57 -2.01 23.98 -14.73
CA GLU A 57 -0.61 24.10 -14.28
C GLU A 57 0.40 23.83 -15.41
N ASN A 58 -0.06 23.65 -16.66
CA ASN A 58 0.77 23.32 -17.83
C ASN A 58 1.60 22.04 -17.64
N PHE A 59 1.04 21.08 -16.91
CA PHE A 59 1.58 19.73 -16.69
C PHE A 59 0.44 18.70 -16.85
N PRO A 60 -0.11 18.53 -18.07
CA PRO A 60 -1.21 17.61 -18.31
C PRO A 60 -0.77 16.16 -18.09
N TYR A 61 -1.61 15.40 -17.39
CA TYR A 61 -1.36 13.97 -17.17
C TYR A 61 -1.54 13.18 -18.47
N THR A 62 -0.60 12.29 -18.75
CA THR A 62 -0.65 11.39 -19.92
C THR A 62 -1.19 10.01 -19.57
N HIS A 63 -1.12 9.63 -18.29
CA HIS A 63 -1.53 8.32 -17.79
C HIS A 63 -2.33 8.43 -16.50
N VAL A 64 -3.29 7.52 -16.30
CA VAL A 64 -4.02 7.36 -15.04
C VAL A 64 -4.03 5.88 -14.65
N GLY A 65 -3.45 5.58 -13.48
CA GLY A 65 -3.42 4.24 -12.90
C GLY A 65 -4.52 4.03 -11.84
N PHE A 66 -5.19 2.89 -11.88
CA PHE A 66 -6.21 2.49 -10.92
C PHE A 66 -5.74 1.27 -10.11
N SER A 67 -5.53 1.44 -8.81
CA SER A 67 -5.38 0.32 -7.87
C SER A 67 -6.75 -0.11 -7.35
N ILE A 68 -7.34 -1.14 -7.97
CA ILE A 68 -8.75 -1.47 -7.79
C ILE A 68 -8.93 -2.54 -6.72
N PHE A 69 -9.60 -2.16 -5.63
CA PHE A 69 -10.13 -3.11 -4.65
C PHE A 69 -11.49 -3.65 -5.11
N VAL A 70 -11.79 -4.90 -4.79
CA VAL A 70 -13.06 -5.56 -5.17
C VAL A 70 -14.28 -4.73 -4.78
N ALA A 71 -14.31 -4.21 -3.54
CA ALA A 71 -15.42 -3.40 -3.04
C ALA A 71 -15.60 -2.03 -3.74
N ALA A 72 -14.58 -1.58 -4.48
CA ALA A 72 -14.58 -0.29 -5.17
C ALA A 72 -14.69 -0.43 -6.70
N TYR A 73 -15.03 -1.62 -7.21
CA TYR A 73 -15.01 -1.90 -8.65
C TYR A 73 -16.00 -1.03 -9.45
N SER A 74 -17.21 -0.81 -8.94
CA SER A 74 -18.19 0.09 -9.58
C SER A 74 -17.68 1.53 -9.66
N LYS A 75 -17.03 1.99 -8.59
CA LYS A 75 -16.43 3.33 -8.54
C LYS A 75 -15.27 3.47 -9.52
N PHE A 76 -14.47 2.42 -9.69
CA PHE A 76 -13.43 2.35 -10.72
C PHE A 76 -14.01 2.58 -12.12
N ILE A 77 -15.11 1.90 -12.47
CA ILE A 77 -15.75 2.05 -13.79
C ILE A 77 -16.14 3.51 -14.03
N GLU A 78 -16.82 4.14 -13.07
CA GLU A 78 -17.20 5.56 -13.15
C GLU A 78 -15.98 6.46 -13.38
N CYS A 79 -14.90 6.24 -12.62
CA CYS A 79 -13.68 7.03 -12.75
C CYS A 79 -12.99 6.81 -14.10
N ALA A 80 -12.88 5.57 -14.58
CA ALA A 80 -12.24 5.25 -15.85
C ALA A 80 -12.98 5.87 -17.04
N GLN A 81 -14.32 5.82 -17.03
CA GLN A 81 -15.16 6.47 -18.02
C GLN A 81 -14.97 8.00 -17.99
N ALA A 82 -14.99 8.61 -16.81
CA ALA A 82 -14.79 10.04 -16.66
C ALA A 82 -13.41 10.51 -17.17
N VAL A 83 -12.35 9.72 -16.99
CA VAL A 83 -11.04 10.00 -17.58
C VAL A 83 -11.14 10.05 -19.12
N LYS A 84 -11.78 9.05 -19.73
CA LYS A 84 -11.91 8.98 -21.20
C LYS A 84 -12.86 10.02 -21.78
N GLU A 85 -13.86 10.46 -21.02
CA GLU A 85 -14.71 11.60 -21.38
C GLU A 85 -13.94 12.93 -21.32
N PHE A 86 -13.06 13.08 -20.33
CA PHE A 86 -12.21 14.26 -20.20
C PHE A 86 -11.17 14.35 -21.33
N ASP A 87 -10.41 13.29 -21.55
CA ASP A 87 -9.47 13.17 -22.67
C ASP A 87 -9.26 11.70 -23.06
N LYS A 88 -9.62 11.36 -24.30
CA LYS A 88 -9.52 10.00 -24.84
C LYS A 88 -8.08 9.54 -25.01
N ASN A 89 -7.12 10.47 -25.09
CA ASN A 89 -5.71 10.17 -25.29
C ASN A 89 -4.97 9.80 -23.99
N ILE A 90 -5.56 10.06 -22.83
CA ILE A 90 -4.98 9.62 -21.55
C ILE A 90 -5.00 8.10 -21.50
N ILE A 91 -3.83 7.52 -21.27
CA ILE A 91 -3.66 6.07 -21.16
C ILE A 91 -4.11 5.63 -19.77
N THR A 92 -5.09 4.72 -19.68
CA THR A 92 -5.61 4.19 -18.43
C THR A 92 -5.06 2.79 -18.14
N ILE A 93 -4.69 2.55 -16.88
CA ILE A 93 -4.02 1.32 -16.46
C ILE A 93 -4.75 0.75 -15.24
N ALA A 94 -5.18 -0.51 -15.30
CA ALA A 94 -5.75 -1.21 -14.14
C ALA A 94 -4.71 -2.07 -13.43
N GLY A 95 -4.75 -2.08 -12.10
CA GLY A 95 -3.94 -2.94 -11.23
C GLY A 95 -4.73 -3.45 -10.03
N ASN A 96 -4.07 -4.27 -9.21
CA ASN A 96 -4.63 -4.91 -8.02
C ASN A 96 -5.82 -5.85 -8.35
N ALA A 97 -6.65 -6.23 -7.37
CA ALA A 97 -7.70 -7.25 -7.49
C ALA A 97 -8.67 -7.04 -8.66
N GLY A 98 -8.92 -5.80 -9.07
CA GLY A 98 -9.78 -5.48 -10.21
C GLY A 98 -9.34 -6.16 -11.51
N VAL A 99 -8.05 -6.38 -11.73
CA VAL A 99 -7.57 -7.03 -12.98
C VAL A 99 -7.99 -8.48 -13.14
N LEU A 100 -8.50 -9.11 -12.08
CA LEU A 100 -9.03 -10.46 -12.13
C LEU A 100 -10.44 -10.52 -12.74
N PHE A 101 -11.14 -9.39 -12.84
CA PHE A 101 -12.43 -9.27 -13.50
C PHE A 101 -12.22 -9.07 -15.01
N PRO A 102 -12.64 -10.01 -15.88
CA PRO A 102 -12.41 -9.92 -17.32
C PRO A 102 -12.94 -8.62 -17.95
N GLU A 103 -14.02 -8.08 -17.42
CA GLU A 103 -14.69 -6.85 -17.85
C GLU A 103 -13.80 -5.61 -17.69
N THR A 104 -12.76 -5.67 -16.86
CA THR A 104 -11.81 -4.56 -16.66
C THR A 104 -11.21 -4.11 -18.00
N ASN A 105 -10.96 -5.05 -18.92
CA ASN A 105 -10.42 -4.77 -20.25
C ASN A 105 -11.27 -3.82 -21.08
N HIS A 106 -12.56 -3.64 -20.76
CA HIS A 106 -13.42 -2.71 -21.50
C HIS A 106 -13.26 -1.26 -21.08
N TYR A 107 -12.60 -1.00 -19.94
CA TYR A 107 -12.52 0.33 -19.33
C TYR A 107 -11.11 0.90 -19.29
N VAL A 108 -10.08 0.09 -19.53
CA VAL A 108 -8.67 0.51 -19.49
C VAL A 108 -7.91 0.08 -20.73
N ASP A 109 -6.85 0.83 -21.06
CA ASP A 109 -5.96 0.49 -22.17
C ASP A 109 -4.98 -0.63 -21.82
N TYR A 110 -4.54 -0.67 -20.55
CA TYR A 110 -3.58 -1.67 -20.07
C TYR A 110 -3.99 -2.31 -18.74
N ILE A 111 -3.56 -3.58 -18.58
CA ILE A 111 -3.68 -4.33 -17.33
C ILE A 111 -2.28 -4.63 -16.78
N SER A 112 -2.03 -4.19 -15.55
CA SER A 112 -0.85 -4.49 -14.76
C SER A 112 -1.16 -5.60 -13.74
N LYS A 113 -0.92 -6.86 -14.12
CA LYS A 113 -1.15 -8.03 -13.27
C LYS A 113 0.12 -8.46 -12.52
N GLY A 114 0.03 -8.61 -11.20
CA GLY A 114 1.15 -9.04 -10.36
C GLY A 114 1.95 -7.84 -9.84
N ASP A 115 3.26 -7.86 -10.02
CA ASP A 115 4.13 -6.73 -9.66
C ASP A 115 4.01 -5.61 -10.71
N GLY A 116 3.46 -4.47 -10.30
CA GLY A 116 3.22 -3.34 -11.20
C GLY A 116 4.43 -2.44 -11.43
N ILE A 117 5.48 -2.52 -10.61
CA ILE A 117 6.64 -1.62 -10.76
C ILE A 117 7.41 -1.92 -12.06
N PRO A 118 7.80 -3.18 -12.37
CA PRO A 118 8.50 -3.49 -13.61
C PRO A 118 7.65 -3.15 -14.85
N PHE A 119 6.34 -3.42 -14.78
CA PHE A 119 5.40 -3.11 -15.85
C PHE A 119 5.33 -1.61 -16.15
N LEU A 120 5.18 -0.78 -15.11
CA LEU A 120 5.09 0.67 -15.26
C LEU A 120 6.43 1.27 -15.70
N ARG A 121 7.56 0.75 -15.19
CA ARG A 121 8.89 1.17 -15.65
C ARG A 121 9.08 0.89 -17.13
N GLU A 122 8.71 -0.30 -17.60
CA GLU A 122 8.77 -0.64 -19.03
C GLU A 122 7.88 0.30 -19.85
N LEU A 123 6.65 0.53 -19.41
CA LEU A 123 5.70 1.41 -20.08
C LEU A 123 6.21 2.86 -20.19
N PHE A 124 6.89 3.36 -19.15
CA PHE A 124 7.42 4.72 -19.10
C PHE A 124 8.85 4.86 -19.66
N GLY A 125 9.47 3.75 -20.09
CA GLY A 125 10.84 3.75 -20.61
C GLY A 125 11.92 3.89 -19.52
N GLU A 126 11.61 3.55 -18.27
CA GLU A 126 12.53 3.54 -17.14
C GLU A 126 13.31 2.20 -17.05
N GLU A 127 14.38 2.18 -16.24
CA GLU A 127 15.15 0.96 -16.00
C GLU A 127 14.36 -0.08 -15.19
N VAL A 128 13.81 -1.08 -15.88
CA VAL A 128 12.96 -2.14 -15.29
C VAL A 128 13.60 -2.83 -14.08
N ASN A 129 14.89 -3.15 -14.16
CA ASN A 129 15.61 -3.94 -13.14
C ASN A 129 16.23 -3.11 -12.01
N LYS A 130 15.96 -1.80 -11.96
CA LYS A 130 16.46 -0.93 -10.90
C LYS A 130 16.04 -1.47 -9.52
N PRO A 131 16.94 -1.48 -8.51
CA PRO A 131 16.57 -1.87 -7.15
C PRO A 131 15.36 -1.08 -6.63
N TYR A 132 14.53 -1.73 -5.82
CA TYR A 132 13.35 -1.08 -5.27
C TYR A 132 13.77 -0.09 -4.19
N ASN A 133 12.98 0.96 -4.01
CA ASN A 133 13.11 1.90 -2.91
C ASN A 133 12.25 1.43 -1.73
N LEU A 134 12.85 1.43 -0.53
CA LEU A 134 12.14 1.10 0.71
C LEU A 134 11.43 2.35 1.25
N GLU A 135 10.15 2.46 0.92
CA GLU A 135 9.31 3.56 1.38
C GLU A 135 8.58 3.20 2.69
N LEU A 136 8.63 4.11 3.68
CA LEU A 136 7.91 3.97 4.94
C LEU A 136 6.65 4.84 4.90
N ILE A 137 5.51 4.18 4.70
CA ILE A 137 4.24 4.85 4.47
C ILE A 137 3.60 5.11 5.83
N SER A 138 3.84 6.32 6.33
CA SER A 138 3.43 6.73 7.68
C SER A 138 1.97 7.15 7.77
N GLN A 139 1.39 6.93 8.95
CA GLN A 139 0.02 7.31 9.27
C GLN A 139 -0.18 7.47 10.78
N ASP A 140 -1.02 8.43 11.16
CA ASP A 140 -1.47 8.56 12.55
C ASP A 140 -2.62 7.59 12.83
N LEU A 141 -2.50 6.83 13.92
CA LEU A 141 -3.58 6.03 14.48
C LEU A 141 -4.07 6.64 15.79
N VAL A 142 -5.39 6.80 15.93
CA VAL A 142 -6.00 7.21 17.19
C VAL A 142 -6.73 6.01 17.79
N PHE A 143 -6.19 5.48 18.87
CA PHE A 143 -6.80 4.40 19.63
C PHE A 143 -7.48 4.98 20.87
N THR A 144 -8.78 4.71 21.03
CA THR A 144 -9.55 5.16 22.19
C THR A 144 -9.86 3.96 23.08
N PHE A 145 -9.33 3.96 24.30
CA PHE A 145 -9.58 2.92 25.29
C PHE A 145 -10.08 3.55 26.57
N PHE A 146 -11.25 3.12 27.05
CA PHE A 146 -11.93 3.72 28.21
C PHE A 146 -12.02 5.26 28.15
N GLY A 147 -12.29 5.82 26.97
CA GLY A 147 -12.37 7.28 26.77
C GLY A 147 -11.03 8.01 26.67
N ILE A 148 -9.90 7.33 26.89
CA ILE A 148 -8.56 7.87 26.73
C ILE A 148 -8.14 7.72 25.27
N LYS A 149 -7.81 8.85 24.62
CA LYS A 149 -7.29 8.86 23.24
C LYS A 149 -5.77 8.78 23.24
N MET A 150 -5.23 7.72 22.67
CA MET A 150 -3.81 7.51 22.45
C MET A 150 -3.51 7.69 20.96
N LYS A 151 -2.48 8.50 20.66
CA LYS A 151 -1.97 8.67 19.30
C LYS A 151 -0.73 7.82 19.12
N MET A 152 -0.76 6.94 18.13
CA MET A 152 0.35 6.05 17.80
C MET A 152 0.79 6.34 16.37
N ASN A 153 2.10 6.26 16.13
CA ASN A 153 2.62 6.29 14.76
C ASN A 153 2.52 4.89 14.19
N VAL A 154 1.93 4.79 13.00
CA VAL A 154 1.87 3.57 12.22
C VAL A 154 2.73 3.76 10.99
N VAL A 155 3.65 2.84 10.74
CA VAL A 155 4.37 2.76 9.47
C VAL A 155 4.02 1.47 8.76
N ARG A 156 3.76 1.60 7.47
CA ARG A 156 3.47 0.50 6.56
C ARG A 156 4.61 0.39 5.56
N LEU A 157 5.09 -0.82 5.31
CA LEU A 157 6.11 -1.07 4.32
C LEU A 157 5.85 -2.38 3.57
N VAL A 158 6.44 -2.48 2.38
CA VAL A 158 6.40 -3.66 1.52
C VAL A 158 7.83 -4.14 1.34
N THR A 159 8.11 -5.39 1.72
CA THR A 159 9.44 -6.01 1.57
C THR A 159 9.48 -7.12 0.54
N LYS A 160 8.33 -7.67 0.14
CA LYS A 160 8.16 -8.65 -0.94
C LYS A 160 6.71 -8.65 -1.40
N LEU A 161 6.47 -9.39 -2.48
CA LEU A 161 5.17 -9.55 -3.11
C LEU A 161 4.85 -11.03 -3.36
N GLY A 162 3.56 -11.33 -3.51
CA GLY A 162 3.07 -12.68 -3.80
C GLY A 162 3.13 -13.64 -2.61
N CYS A 163 2.56 -14.84 -2.81
CA CYS A 163 2.48 -15.88 -1.79
C CYS A 163 2.58 -17.26 -2.45
N PRO A 164 3.40 -18.19 -1.90
CA PRO A 164 3.53 -19.54 -2.43
C PRO A 164 2.32 -20.42 -2.07
N ASN A 165 1.48 -20.00 -1.13
CA ASN A 165 0.27 -20.72 -0.77
C ASN A 165 -0.73 -20.60 -1.92
N LYS A 166 -1.04 -21.72 -2.57
CA LYS A 166 -1.93 -21.79 -3.73
C LYS A 166 -3.39 -21.98 -3.31
N CYS A 167 -3.84 -21.15 -2.38
CA CYS A 167 -5.23 -21.17 -1.95
C CYS A 167 -6.11 -20.73 -3.13
N ASP A 168 -7.09 -21.55 -3.51
CA ASP A 168 -7.99 -21.35 -4.65
C ASP A 168 -8.84 -20.08 -4.53
N PHE A 169 -9.22 -19.69 -3.31
CA PHE A 169 -9.99 -18.48 -3.02
C PHE A 169 -9.16 -17.19 -2.96
N CYS A 170 -7.83 -17.28 -2.98
CA CYS A 170 -6.97 -16.13 -2.63
C CYS A 170 -6.64 -15.25 -3.84
N ILE A 171 -6.98 -13.96 -3.76
CA ILE A 171 -6.65 -12.95 -4.78
C ILE A 171 -5.15 -12.92 -5.09
N THR A 172 -4.30 -12.96 -4.06
CA THR A 172 -2.85 -12.98 -4.21
C THR A 172 -2.37 -14.17 -5.04
N HIS A 173 -2.95 -15.36 -4.82
CA HIS A 173 -2.61 -16.54 -5.60
C HIS A 173 -2.88 -16.29 -7.09
N HIS A 174 -4.04 -15.73 -7.43
CA HIS A 174 -4.44 -15.44 -8.81
C HIS A 174 -3.67 -14.29 -9.45
N LEU A 175 -3.24 -13.29 -8.68
CA LEU A 175 -2.40 -12.18 -9.17
C LEU A 175 -0.96 -12.62 -9.45
N TYR A 176 -0.39 -13.49 -8.62
CA TYR A 176 1.02 -13.89 -8.69
C TYR A 176 1.23 -15.33 -9.17
N ASN A 177 0.17 -16.02 -9.60
CA ASN A 177 0.16 -17.44 -10.00
C ASN A 177 0.83 -18.37 -8.96
N GLY A 178 0.59 -18.12 -7.67
CA GLY A 178 1.19 -18.87 -6.57
C GLY A 178 2.72 -18.73 -6.45
N LYS A 179 3.29 -17.66 -7.00
CA LYS A 179 4.70 -17.29 -6.82
C LYS A 179 4.81 -16.23 -5.72
N ALA A 180 5.98 -16.18 -5.10
CA ALA A 180 6.37 -15.09 -4.21
C ALA A 180 7.75 -14.60 -4.62
N THR A 181 7.98 -13.29 -4.50
CA THR A 181 9.30 -12.72 -4.70
C THR A 181 10.20 -13.06 -3.51
N LYS A 182 11.52 -13.00 -3.74
CA LYS A 182 12.46 -12.87 -2.62
C LYS A 182 12.28 -11.50 -1.97
N PRO A 183 12.62 -11.33 -0.68
CA PRO A 183 12.69 -10.01 -0.08
C PRO A 183 13.53 -9.06 -0.95
N PHE A 184 12.99 -7.88 -1.24
CA PHE A 184 13.67 -6.82 -1.99
C PHE A 184 14.81 -6.18 -1.18
N PHE A 185 14.72 -6.29 0.15
CA PHE A 185 15.63 -5.65 1.10
C PHE A 185 16.20 -6.65 2.09
N THR A 186 17.41 -6.38 2.56
CA THR A 186 17.99 -7.12 3.69
C THR A 186 17.33 -6.70 5.00
N PRO A 187 17.41 -7.53 6.05
CA PRO A 187 16.96 -7.15 7.39
C PRO A 187 17.62 -5.86 7.89
N GLN A 188 18.93 -5.68 7.62
CA GLN A 188 19.67 -4.48 7.99
C GLN A 188 19.11 -3.22 7.32
N GLN A 189 18.82 -3.26 6.02
CA GLN A 189 18.23 -2.12 5.31
C GLN A 189 16.88 -1.71 5.90
N VAL A 190 16.05 -2.69 6.26
CA VAL A 190 14.74 -2.45 6.89
C VAL A 190 14.91 -1.87 8.29
N HIS A 191 15.76 -2.47 9.11
CA HIS A 191 16.11 -2.01 10.44
C HIS A 191 16.58 -0.55 10.42
N ASP A 192 17.61 -0.24 9.64
CA ASP A 192 18.24 1.09 9.63
C ASP A 192 17.23 2.17 9.21
N LYS A 193 16.38 1.88 8.22
CA LYS A 193 15.34 2.80 7.76
C LYS A 193 14.29 3.06 8.84
N LEU A 194 13.88 2.02 9.58
CA LEU A 194 12.92 2.14 10.68
C LEU A 194 13.50 2.93 11.85
N VAL A 195 14.77 2.70 12.19
CA VAL A 195 15.47 3.44 13.25
C VAL A 195 15.65 4.90 12.86
N GLU A 196 16.09 5.17 11.63
CA GLU A 196 16.20 6.53 11.08
C GLU A 196 14.86 7.27 11.16
N TYR A 197 13.77 6.61 10.78
CA TYR A 197 12.43 7.17 10.87
C TYR A 197 12.01 7.44 12.32
N ARG A 198 12.23 6.46 13.22
CA ARG A 198 11.91 6.57 14.65
C ARG A 198 12.64 7.74 15.32
N GLN A 199 13.86 8.06 14.90
CA GLN A 199 14.62 9.20 15.40
C GLN A 199 14.04 10.57 15.00
N LYS A 200 13.27 10.63 13.89
CA LYS A 200 12.68 11.87 13.37
C LYS A 200 11.31 12.19 13.96
N ILE A 201 10.61 11.20 14.52
CA ILE A 201 9.26 11.37 15.07
C ILE A 201 9.30 11.74 16.57
N LYS A 202 8.34 12.58 17.00
CA LYS A 202 8.28 13.07 18.40
C LYS A 202 7.89 11.97 19.39
N ASN A 203 6.88 11.18 19.06
CA ASN A 203 6.54 9.97 19.83
C ASN A 203 7.31 8.80 19.21
N LYS A 204 8.17 8.14 19.99
CA LYS A 204 8.98 7.01 19.56
C LYS A 204 8.22 5.69 19.51
N ASP A 205 6.98 5.68 19.99
CA ASP A 205 6.08 4.53 19.84
C ASP A 205 5.72 4.36 18.37
N LEU A 206 6.08 3.19 17.84
CA LEU A 206 5.93 2.84 16.44
C LEU A 206 5.28 1.48 16.31
N ILE A 207 4.16 1.42 15.59
CA ILE A 207 3.58 0.16 15.11
C ILE A 207 4.03 -0.03 13.67
N ILE A 208 4.60 -1.19 13.37
CA ILE A 208 5.10 -1.53 12.05
C ILE A 208 4.17 -2.56 11.43
N PHE A 209 3.66 -2.25 10.23
CA PHE A 209 2.87 -3.15 9.43
C PHE A 209 3.64 -3.57 8.20
N PHE A 210 3.96 -4.85 8.14
CA PHE A 210 4.45 -5.47 6.92
C PHE A 210 3.25 -5.81 6.03
N CYS A 211 3.14 -5.08 4.93
CA CYS A 211 1.99 -5.06 4.04
C CYS A 211 2.13 -6.12 2.96
N GLU A 212 2.13 -7.38 3.39
CA GLU A 212 2.43 -8.51 2.54
C GLU A 212 1.53 -9.72 2.85
N PRO A 213 1.13 -10.48 1.83
CA PRO A 213 0.10 -11.52 1.97
C PRO A 213 0.53 -12.67 2.90
N GLN A 214 1.84 -12.92 3.01
CA GLN A 214 2.39 -13.82 4.01
C GLN A 214 3.81 -13.41 4.38
N ALA A 215 3.96 -12.82 5.56
CA ALA A 215 5.23 -12.35 6.08
C ALA A 215 6.25 -13.48 6.35
N ILE A 216 5.83 -14.57 7.00
CA ILE A 216 6.73 -15.61 7.52
C ILE A 216 7.03 -16.70 6.47
N ILE A 217 7.48 -16.31 5.27
CA ILE A 217 7.97 -17.27 4.26
C ILE A 217 9.47 -17.57 4.48
N ASN A 218 10.26 -16.56 4.84
CA ASN A 218 11.69 -16.69 5.10
C ASN A 218 11.97 -16.43 6.58
N LYS A 219 11.95 -17.50 7.39
CA LYS A 219 12.14 -17.40 8.84
C LYS A 219 13.47 -16.74 9.24
N ASN A 220 14.55 -17.01 8.50
CA ASN A 220 15.89 -16.49 8.83
C ASN A 220 15.95 -14.98 8.59
N TRP A 221 15.26 -14.48 7.57
CA TRP A 221 15.15 -13.04 7.34
C TRP A 221 14.51 -12.34 8.54
N TRP A 222 13.47 -12.93 9.12
CA TRP A 222 12.80 -12.41 10.32
C TRP A 222 13.64 -12.52 11.59
N TYR A 223 14.29 -13.67 11.84
CA TYR A 223 15.17 -13.81 12.99
C TYR A 223 16.29 -12.77 12.97
N ASN A 224 16.95 -12.60 11.83
CA ASN A 224 17.98 -11.58 11.69
C ASN A 224 17.43 -10.17 11.93
N LEU A 225 16.20 -9.86 11.47
CA LEU A 225 15.58 -8.56 11.74
C LEU A 225 15.31 -8.37 13.26
N PHE A 226 14.84 -9.42 13.92
CA PHE A 226 14.52 -9.38 15.35
C PHE A 226 15.78 -9.27 16.22
N GLU A 227 16.84 -10.00 15.87
CA GLU A 227 18.17 -9.89 16.51
C GLU A 227 18.74 -8.47 16.42
N LEU A 228 18.56 -7.79 15.28
CA LEU A 228 18.98 -6.39 15.13
C LEU A 228 18.27 -5.47 16.13
N PHE A 229 16.97 -5.69 16.35
CA PHE A 229 16.19 -4.93 17.32
C PHE A 229 16.44 -5.34 18.78
N GLU A 230 16.86 -6.58 19.07
CA GLU A 230 17.26 -7.00 20.43
C GLU A 230 18.46 -6.19 20.95
N GLY A 231 19.34 -5.75 20.06
CA GLY A 231 20.46 -4.87 20.38
C GLY A 231 20.05 -3.43 20.76
N GLU A 232 18.78 -3.05 20.59
CA GLU A 232 18.30 -1.71 20.89
C GLU A 232 17.69 -1.58 22.30
N SER A 233 18.13 -0.57 23.04
CA SER A 233 17.74 -0.34 24.44
C SER A 233 16.36 0.32 24.64
N GLN A 234 15.58 0.55 23.58
CA GLN A 234 14.28 1.23 23.65
C GLN A 234 13.16 0.37 23.07
N ASP A 235 12.05 0.27 23.83
CA ASP A 235 10.84 -0.52 23.57
C ASP A 235 10.63 -0.92 22.11
N TYR A 236 10.55 -2.23 21.91
CA TYR A 236 10.43 -2.89 20.62
C TYR A 236 9.19 -2.41 19.86
N PRO A 237 9.28 -2.06 18.57
CA PRO A 237 8.10 -1.65 17.81
C PRO A 237 7.13 -2.83 17.68
N ILE A 238 5.83 -2.59 17.92
CA ILE A 238 4.82 -3.64 17.75
C ILE A 238 4.76 -3.98 16.28
N THR A 239 5.28 -5.16 15.93
CA THR A 239 5.31 -5.67 14.56
C THR A 239 4.03 -6.46 14.30
N LEU A 240 3.19 -5.94 13.41
CA LEU A 240 1.97 -6.58 12.95
C LEU A 240 2.18 -7.12 11.54
N LEU A 241 1.93 -8.42 11.39
CA LEU A 241 1.99 -9.11 10.11
C LEU A 241 0.57 -9.17 9.57
N THR A 242 0.27 -8.40 8.52
CA THR A 242 -1.09 -8.32 7.98
C THR A 242 -1.12 -8.69 6.52
N SER A 243 -2.06 -9.56 6.14
CA SER A 243 -2.45 -9.74 4.76
C SER A 243 -3.27 -8.53 4.31
N LEU A 244 -2.62 -7.52 3.70
CA LEU A 244 -3.35 -6.53 2.92
C LEU A 244 -3.59 -7.15 1.54
N ALA A 245 -4.79 -7.70 1.37
CA ALA A 245 -5.37 -7.96 0.05
C ALA A 245 -6.27 -6.77 -0.33
#